data_AF-A0A914FXR7-F1
#
_entry.id   AF-A0A914FXR7-F1
#
_cell.length_a   1.000
_cell.length_b   1.000
_cell.length_c   1.000
_cell.angle_alpha   90.00
_cell.angle_beta   90.00
_cell.angle_gamma   90.00
#
_symmetry.space_group_name_H-M   'P 1'
#
loop_
_entity.id
_entity.type
_entity.pdbx_description
1 polymer ?
#
loop_
_entity_poly.entity_id
_entity_poly.type
_entity_poly.pdbx_seq_one_letter_code
_entity_poly.pdbx_strand_id
1 'polypeptide(L)'
;MPITKATSHICLEKKRVAKSTKEEQQKQKTLNATVAATNKRKLEELEARSADFDLKEKLLKEKYDKLFEALEIKRKKLEKDASILEEKSKEIERSFKELAKKSEELVEKERLYAAHNFPLKQSKARRKRGPNKALKLFKLLSSKQKGRRRRKAIKYGVPVSLSTNESLKLLTQGRINQRQRRLINKASPKFFASEHSTHTRKKRILEDISWDSAAEIEIDGEKVKVISFAKAVLWRLQNIGIFNLPEVPQVTFGGDSGNGTFNFGFYFNNLKSSLADDNFFLLATFKGSESYENIKKVVDASLLDIDLLNEYGCLLEYFLVGDLKFLSICLGLQGCSSTYFCIWCLAKKSCPMEISDLRFLDDILNAGEKAKTKAAEVGYDNSSFKKFCKENHSICRPPIFAFIPMTHIVPPVMHIITGSVNYVLKLAANKQM
;
A
#
# COMPACT_ATOMS: atom_id res chain seq x y z
N MET A 1 8.20 82.39 -65.45
CA MET A 1 9.08 82.09 -64.30
C MET A 1 8.26 81.49 -63.15
N PRO A 2 8.39 80.19 -62.85
CA PRO A 2 8.01 79.69 -61.53
C PRO A 2 9.02 78.63 -61.02
N ILE A 3 10.14 79.05 -60.43
CA ILE A 3 11.13 78.13 -59.83
C ILE A 3 11.27 78.33 -58.31
N THR A 4 10.62 79.35 -57.73
CA THR A 4 10.84 79.74 -56.32
C THR A 4 9.93 79.05 -55.29
N LYS A 5 8.89 78.30 -55.70
CA LYS A 5 7.99 77.59 -54.75
C LYS A 5 8.41 76.14 -54.42
N ALA A 6 9.23 75.50 -55.26
CA ALA A 6 9.64 74.11 -55.05
C ALA A 6 10.76 73.96 -54.00
N THR A 7 11.63 74.98 -53.86
CA THR A 7 12.78 74.96 -52.94
C THR A 7 12.42 75.19 -51.48
N SER A 8 11.30 75.87 -51.16
CA SER A 8 10.88 76.10 -49.77
C SER A 8 10.24 74.84 -49.13
N HIS A 9 9.51 74.04 -49.92
CA HIS A 9 8.89 72.79 -49.46
C HIS A 9 9.92 71.71 -49.09
N ILE A 10 10.96 71.55 -49.92
CA ILE A 10 12.05 70.58 -49.69
C ILE A 10 12.85 70.94 -48.42
N CYS A 11 13.02 72.24 -48.12
CA CYS A 11 13.73 72.70 -46.93
C CYS A 11 12.93 72.44 -45.63
N LEU A 12 11.61 72.55 -45.68
CA LEU A 12 10.72 72.27 -44.54
C LEU A 12 10.61 70.76 -44.25
N GLU A 13 10.57 69.92 -45.28
CA GLU A 13 10.57 68.46 -45.12
C GLU A 13 11.87 67.94 -44.51
N LYS A 14 13.03 68.42 -44.98
CA LYS A 14 14.33 68.04 -44.39
C LYS A 14 14.45 68.41 -42.91
N LYS A 15 13.89 69.56 -42.50
CA LYS A 15 13.84 69.97 -41.08
C LYS A 15 12.90 69.10 -40.24
N ARG A 16 11.76 68.65 -40.80
CA ARG A 16 10.83 67.74 -40.11
C ARG A 16 11.43 66.34 -39.92
N VAL A 17 12.06 65.78 -40.96
CA VAL A 17 12.73 64.48 -40.88
C VAL A 17 13.87 64.52 -39.87
N ALA A 18 14.72 65.55 -39.90
CA ALA A 18 15.82 65.71 -38.94
C ALA A 18 15.33 65.83 -37.48
N LYS A 19 14.20 66.52 -37.25
CA LYS A 19 13.58 66.61 -35.92
C LYS A 19 13.02 65.26 -35.44
N SER A 20 12.32 64.54 -36.32
CA SER A 20 11.82 63.19 -36.06
C SER A 20 12.93 62.22 -35.65
N THR A 21 14.05 62.21 -36.40
CA THR A 21 15.19 61.34 -36.08
C THR A 21 15.87 61.68 -34.75
N LYS A 22 15.91 62.96 -34.35
CA LYS A 22 16.47 63.35 -33.05
C LYS A 22 15.58 62.92 -31.89
N GLU A 23 14.26 63.06 -32.03
CA GLU A 23 13.29 62.61 -31.03
C GLU A 23 13.32 61.09 -30.86
N GLU A 24 13.48 60.34 -31.96
CA GLU A 24 13.57 58.88 -31.94
C GLU A 24 14.89 58.38 -31.31
N GLN A 25 16.01 59.02 -31.62
CA GLN A 25 17.30 58.75 -30.95
C GLN A 25 17.25 59.05 -29.44
N GLN A 26 16.52 60.09 -29.04
CA GLN A 26 16.36 60.43 -27.63
C GLN A 26 15.47 59.43 -26.89
N LYS A 27 14.38 58.95 -27.52
CA LYS A 27 13.53 57.86 -27.01
C LYS A 27 14.28 56.54 -26.89
N GLN A 28 15.15 56.22 -27.84
CA GLN A 28 15.97 55.00 -27.76
C GLN A 28 16.98 55.08 -26.62
N LYS A 29 17.58 56.26 -26.39
CA LYS A 29 18.50 56.47 -25.26
C LYS A 29 17.80 56.33 -23.91
N THR A 30 16.61 56.89 -23.74
CA THR A 30 15.84 56.73 -22.50
C THR A 30 15.41 55.27 -22.29
N LEU A 31 14.94 54.59 -23.33
CA LEU A 31 14.58 53.17 -23.25
C LEU A 31 15.78 52.30 -22.82
N ASN A 32 16.94 52.49 -23.43
CA ASN A 32 18.15 51.75 -23.09
C ASN A 32 18.58 52.02 -21.64
N ALA A 33 18.46 53.26 -21.15
CA ALA A 33 18.76 53.60 -19.76
C ALA A 33 17.77 52.93 -18.77
N THR A 34 16.48 52.88 -19.11
CA THR A 34 15.48 52.17 -18.30
C THR A 34 15.75 50.68 -18.24
N VAL A 35 16.06 50.04 -19.37
CA VAL A 35 16.39 48.60 -19.43
C VAL A 35 17.64 48.30 -18.60
N ALA A 36 18.68 49.14 -18.69
CA ALA A 36 19.89 48.98 -17.89
C ALA A 36 19.59 49.08 -16.38
N ALA A 37 18.76 50.04 -15.95
CA ALA A 37 18.36 50.18 -14.56
C ALA A 37 17.52 48.99 -14.06
N THR A 38 16.61 48.45 -14.89
CA THR A 38 15.82 47.26 -14.55
C THR A 38 16.69 46.02 -14.42
N ASN A 39 17.65 45.82 -15.34
CA ASN A 39 18.56 44.68 -15.29
C ASN A 39 19.47 44.74 -14.06
N LYS A 40 19.94 45.93 -13.68
CA LYS A 40 20.72 46.13 -12.45
C LYS A 40 19.94 45.72 -11.20
N ARG A 41 18.68 46.15 -11.07
CA ARG A 41 17.82 45.74 -9.94
C ARG A 41 17.58 44.23 -9.90
N LYS A 42 17.33 43.61 -11.05
CA LYS A 42 17.16 42.15 -11.14
C LYS A 42 18.41 41.39 -10.73
N LEU A 43 19.59 41.91 -11.06
CA LEU A 43 20.87 41.31 -10.65
C LEU A 43 21.04 41.39 -9.14
N GLU A 44 20.80 42.55 -8.54
CA GLU A 44 20.85 42.75 -7.08
C GLU A 44 19.84 41.83 -6.34
N GLU A 45 18.63 41.64 -6.88
CA GLU A 45 17.64 40.70 -6.34
C GLU A 45 18.09 39.23 -6.44
N LEU A 46 18.74 38.84 -7.53
CA LEU A 46 19.26 37.48 -7.73
C LEU A 46 20.44 37.20 -6.79
N GLU A 47 21.34 38.15 -6.61
CA GLU A 47 22.46 38.05 -5.66
C GLU A 47 21.95 37.90 -4.22
N ALA A 48 20.94 38.68 -3.83
CA ALA A 48 20.30 38.56 -2.52
C ALA A 48 19.63 37.19 -2.31
N ARG A 49 18.96 36.65 -3.34
CA ARG A 49 18.36 35.30 -3.29
C ARG A 49 19.41 34.20 -3.20
N SER A 50 20.53 34.35 -3.91
CA SER A 50 21.64 33.39 -3.83
C SER A 50 22.21 33.33 -2.42
N ALA A 51 22.42 34.49 -1.78
CA ALA A 51 22.92 34.54 -0.40
C ALA A 51 21.95 33.93 0.63
N ASP A 52 20.64 34.11 0.45
CA ASP A 52 19.61 33.46 1.29
C ASP A 52 19.61 31.92 1.10
N PHE A 53 19.86 31.46 -0.12
CA PHE A 53 19.98 30.03 -0.41
C PHE A 53 21.21 29.42 0.27
N ASP A 54 22.37 30.07 0.19
CA ASP A 54 23.61 29.63 0.84
C ASP A 54 23.46 29.55 2.36
N LEU A 55 22.75 30.51 2.96
CA LEU A 55 22.46 30.52 4.40
C LEU A 55 21.53 29.35 4.79
N LYS A 56 20.49 29.10 4.00
CA LYS A 56 19.56 27.98 4.21
C LYS A 56 20.26 26.63 4.08
N GLU A 57 21.15 26.47 3.10
CA GLU A 57 21.93 25.25 2.91
C GLU A 57 22.84 24.97 4.13
N LYS A 58 23.54 26.00 4.64
CA LYS A 58 24.34 25.87 5.87
C LYS A 58 23.50 25.45 7.08
N LEU A 59 22.36 26.10 7.28
CA LEU A 59 21.40 25.74 8.35
C LEU A 59 20.87 24.32 8.21
N LEU A 60 20.61 23.87 6.98
CA LEU A 60 20.16 22.50 6.72
C LEU A 60 21.25 21.50 7.09
N LYS A 61 22.50 21.79 6.70
CA LYS A 61 23.66 20.93 6.97
C LYS A 61 23.90 20.78 8.47
N GLU A 62 23.87 21.87 9.24
CA GLU A 62 23.97 21.81 10.70
C GLU A 62 22.84 21.00 11.36
N LYS A 63 21.61 21.08 10.83
CA LYS A 63 20.49 20.26 11.31
C LYS A 63 20.71 18.78 11.01
N TYR A 64 21.21 18.45 9.82
CA TYR A 64 21.53 17.09 9.43
C TYR A 64 22.65 16.50 10.31
N ASP A 65 23.72 17.26 10.57
CA ASP A 65 24.83 16.79 11.42
C ASP A 65 24.36 16.49 12.85
N LYS A 66 23.51 17.35 13.43
CA LYS A 66 22.90 17.12 14.75
C LYS A 66 21.99 15.90 14.79
N LEU A 67 21.20 15.68 13.74
CA LEU A 67 20.36 14.49 13.61
C LEU A 67 21.21 13.22 13.48
N PHE A 68 22.28 13.28 12.70
CA PHE A 68 23.19 12.17 12.50
C PHE A 68 23.87 11.76 13.82
N GLU A 69 24.37 12.73 14.59
CA GLU A 69 24.98 12.48 15.90
C GLU A 69 23.98 11.88 16.90
N ALA A 70 22.73 12.37 16.92
CA ALA A 70 21.67 11.81 17.75
C ALA A 70 21.32 10.36 17.36
N LEU A 71 21.32 10.04 16.06
CA LEU A 71 21.11 8.68 15.56
C LEU A 71 22.26 7.75 15.93
N GLU A 72 23.51 8.21 15.85
CA GLU A 72 24.70 7.45 16.24
C GLU A 72 24.65 7.06 17.73
N ILE A 73 24.24 7.99 18.60
CA ILE A 73 24.05 7.73 20.03
C ILE A 73 22.94 6.69 20.25
N LYS A 74 21.81 6.83 19.55
CA LYS A 74 20.67 5.89 19.66
C LYS A 74 21.06 4.49 19.18
N ARG A 75 21.83 4.39 18.10
CA ARG A 75 22.38 3.14 17.57
C ARG A 75 23.27 2.44 18.59
N LYS A 76 24.25 3.14 19.18
CA LYS A 76 25.13 2.57 20.23
C LYS A 76 24.35 2.05 21.43
N LYS A 77 23.28 2.75 21.83
CA LYS A 77 22.38 2.28 22.90
C LYS A 77 21.66 0.99 22.52
N LEU A 78 21.13 0.91 21.30
CA LEU A 78 20.46 -0.30 20.79
C LEU A 78 21.41 -1.49 20.65
N GLU A 79 22.65 -1.28 20.20
CA GLU A 79 23.68 -2.34 20.14
C GLU A 79 23.97 -2.91 21.54
N LYS A 80 24.03 -2.05 22.56
CA LYS A 80 24.21 -2.48 23.96
C LYS A 80 23.00 -3.27 24.48
N ASP A 81 21.78 -2.80 24.20
CA ASP A 81 20.55 -3.49 24.62
C ASP A 81 20.40 -4.85 23.92
N ALA A 82 20.80 -4.96 22.64
CA ALA A 82 20.82 -6.21 21.89
C ALA A 82 21.79 -7.23 22.51
N SER A 83 22.99 -6.81 22.90
CA SER A 83 23.96 -7.67 23.60
C SER A 83 23.40 -8.22 24.91
N ILE A 84 22.68 -7.40 25.68
CA ILE A 84 22.05 -7.83 26.95
C ILE A 84 20.94 -8.86 26.68
N LEU A 85 20.14 -8.66 25.63
CA LEU A 85 19.07 -9.59 25.24
C LEU A 85 19.63 -10.93 24.77
N GLU A 86 20.74 -10.93 24.03
CA GLU A 86 21.40 -12.16 23.58
C GLU A 86 21.91 -12.99 24.77
N GLU A 87 22.48 -12.32 25.79
CA GLU A 87 22.94 -12.99 27.01
C GLU A 87 21.77 -13.60 27.80
N LYS A 88 20.65 -12.87 27.95
CA LYS A 88 19.42 -13.39 28.58
C LYS A 88 18.83 -14.57 27.80
N SER A 89 18.87 -14.53 26.48
CA SER A 89 18.41 -15.65 25.64
C SER A 89 19.22 -16.92 25.91
N LYS A 90 20.56 -16.80 25.99
CA LYS A 90 21.46 -17.92 26.33
C LYS A 90 21.17 -18.46 27.74
N GLU A 91 20.84 -17.60 28.70
CA GLU A 91 20.46 -18.02 30.06
C GLU A 91 19.14 -18.81 30.07
N ILE A 92 18.14 -18.37 29.31
CA ILE A 92 16.85 -19.07 29.14
C ILE A 92 17.08 -20.44 28.51
N GLU A 93 17.90 -20.55 27.47
CA GLU A 93 18.23 -21.84 26.84
C GLU A 93 18.90 -22.81 27.80
N ARG A 94 19.82 -22.34 28.66
CA ARG A 94 20.44 -23.18 29.71
C ARG A 94 19.38 -23.70 30.69
N SER A 95 18.47 -22.83 31.12
CA SER A 95 17.38 -23.18 32.03
C SER A 95 16.43 -24.22 31.42
N PHE A 96 16.11 -24.11 30.12
CA PHE A 96 15.31 -25.11 29.41
C PHE A 96 16.01 -26.47 29.32
N LYS A 97 17.33 -26.50 29.08
CA LYS A 97 18.10 -27.75 29.05
C LYS A 97 18.11 -28.44 30.42
N GLU A 98 18.23 -27.68 31.51
CA GLU A 98 18.13 -28.25 32.87
C GLU A 98 16.74 -28.80 33.18
N LEU A 99 15.69 -28.09 32.80
CA LEU A 99 14.31 -28.55 32.99
C LEU A 99 14.02 -29.82 32.17
N ALA A 100 14.51 -29.89 30.94
CA ALA A 100 14.38 -31.10 30.11
C ALA A 100 15.02 -32.32 30.78
N LYS A 101 16.24 -32.16 31.31
CA LYS A 101 16.96 -33.20 32.04
C LYS A 101 16.21 -33.65 33.31
N LYS A 102 15.71 -32.71 34.12
CA LYS A 102 14.87 -33.02 35.29
C LYS A 102 13.59 -33.77 34.89
N SER A 103 13.00 -33.44 33.74
CA SER A 103 11.82 -34.12 33.22
C SER A 103 12.11 -35.59 32.87
N GLU A 104 13.26 -35.86 32.24
CA GLU A 104 13.69 -37.23 31.90
C GLU A 104 13.95 -38.07 33.15
N GLU A 105 14.60 -37.50 34.16
CA GLU A 105 14.82 -38.14 35.46
C GLU A 105 13.50 -38.48 36.17
N LEU A 106 12.47 -37.62 36.08
CA LEU A 106 11.14 -37.88 36.64
C LEU A 106 10.42 -39.01 35.90
N VAL A 107 10.49 -39.02 34.56
CA VAL A 107 9.89 -40.09 33.74
C VAL A 107 10.54 -41.45 34.06
N GLU A 108 11.84 -41.48 34.28
CA GLU A 108 12.54 -42.72 34.63
C GLU A 108 12.19 -43.19 36.06
N LYS A 109 12.04 -42.25 37.02
CA LYS A 109 11.53 -42.57 38.35
C LYS A 109 10.09 -43.11 38.32
N GLU A 110 9.22 -42.55 37.49
CA GLU A 110 7.85 -43.06 37.30
C GLU A 110 7.84 -44.47 36.68
N ARG A 111 8.74 -44.76 35.73
CA ARG A 111 8.90 -46.10 35.15
C ARG A 111 9.32 -47.13 36.19
N LEU A 112 10.29 -46.80 37.04
CA LEU A 112 10.74 -47.66 38.14
C LEU A 112 9.63 -47.90 39.18
N TYR A 113 8.86 -46.86 39.51
CA TYR A 113 7.68 -46.98 40.39
C TYR A 113 6.59 -47.88 39.81
N ALA A 114 6.37 -47.81 38.49
CA ALA A 114 5.41 -48.68 37.79
C ALA A 114 5.88 -50.14 37.71
N ALA A 115 7.20 -50.37 37.61
CA ALA A 115 7.79 -51.71 37.62
C ALA A 115 7.69 -52.39 39.00
N HIS A 116 7.77 -51.64 40.09
CA HIS A 116 7.71 -52.18 41.45
C HIS A 116 6.28 -52.44 41.99
N ASN A 117 5.23 -51.86 41.39
CA ASN A 117 3.86 -51.86 41.97
C ASN A 117 2.81 -52.68 41.20
N PHE A 118 3.19 -53.57 40.27
CA PHE A 118 2.23 -54.43 39.58
C PHE A 118 2.59 -55.93 39.67
N PRO A 119 1.92 -56.71 40.54
CA PRO A 119 1.94 -58.16 40.42
C PRO A 119 1.02 -58.58 39.26
N LEU A 120 1.60 -59.35 38.34
CA LEU A 120 0.95 -60.01 37.22
C LEU A 120 -0.29 -60.80 37.66
N LYS A 121 -1.46 -60.46 37.10
CA LYS A 121 -2.49 -61.46 36.78
C LYS A 121 -2.90 -61.33 35.32
N GLN A 122 -2.82 -62.48 34.66
CA GLN A 122 -2.97 -62.76 33.24
C GLN A 122 -4.31 -62.28 32.67
N SER A 123 -4.31 -61.83 31.41
CA SER A 123 -5.25 -62.35 30.42
C SER A 123 -4.77 -62.09 29.00
N LYS A 124 -4.80 -63.16 28.20
CA LYS A 124 -4.48 -63.22 26.79
C LYS A 124 -5.43 -62.34 25.98
N ALA A 125 -4.90 -61.37 25.22
CA ALA A 125 -5.63 -60.80 24.08
C ALA A 125 -4.66 -60.36 22.97
N ARG A 126 -4.67 -61.17 21.90
CA ARG A 126 -4.16 -60.95 20.54
C ARG A 126 -3.70 -59.51 20.21
N ARG A 127 -2.39 -59.36 20.03
CA ARG A 127 -1.80 -58.32 19.17
C ARG A 127 -2.17 -58.61 17.71
N LYS A 128 -3.09 -57.83 17.12
CA LYS A 128 -3.15 -57.63 15.66
C LYS A 128 -3.20 -56.12 15.38
N ARG A 129 -2.38 -55.73 14.41
CA ARG A 129 -2.12 -54.38 13.87
C ARG A 129 -3.43 -53.60 13.70
N GLY A 130 -3.48 -52.38 14.22
CA GLY A 130 -4.72 -51.59 14.33
C GLY A 130 -4.98 -50.63 13.15
N PRO A 131 -6.24 -50.43 12.75
CA PRO A 131 -6.71 -49.19 12.16
C PRO A 131 -7.04 -48.21 13.30
N ASN A 132 -6.03 -47.48 13.77
CA ASN A 132 -6.03 -46.90 15.13
C ASN A 132 -6.70 -45.52 15.31
N LYS A 133 -7.31 -44.93 14.29
CA LYS A 133 -8.04 -43.65 14.43
C LYS A 133 -9.56 -43.80 14.31
N ALA A 134 -10.05 -44.56 13.31
CA ALA A 134 -11.48 -44.75 13.11
C ALA A 134 -12.14 -45.61 14.22
N LEU A 135 -11.47 -46.68 14.68
CA LEU A 135 -12.06 -47.60 15.68
C LEU A 135 -12.09 -46.99 17.10
N LYS A 136 -11.16 -46.08 17.43
CA LYS A 136 -11.18 -45.31 18.68
C LYS A 136 -12.33 -44.30 18.70
N LEU A 137 -12.59 -43.63 17.57
CA LEU A 137 -13.72 -42.71 17.41
C LEU A 137 -15.06 -43.46 17.42
N PHE A 138 -15.14 -44.61 16.76
CA PHE A 138 -16.37 -45.42 16.67
C PHE A 138 -16.76 -46.06 18.03
N LYS A 139 -15.78 -46.52 18.82
CA LYS A 139 -16.04 -46.99 20.20
C LYS A 139 -16.45 -45.88 21.17
N LEU A 140 -16.10 -44.61 20.90
CA LEU A 140 -16.55 -43.47 21.70
C LEU A 140 -17.97 -43.00 21.34
N LEU A 141 -18.40 -43.27 20.10
CA LEU A 141 -19.69 -42.84 19.55
C LEU A 141 -20.79 -43.89 19.74
N SER A 142 -20.46 -45.19 19.84
CA SER A 142 -21.45 -46.27 19.87
C SER A 142 -22.02 -46.67 21.24
N SER A 143 -21.49 -46.17 22.37
CA SER A 143 -22.07 -46.49 23.68
C SER A 143 -23.24 -45.54 24.03
N LYS A 144 -24.47 -45.98 23.72
CA LYS A 144 -25.72 -45.41 24.24
C LYS A 144 -25.73 -45.52 25.76
N GLN A 145 -25.37 -44.46 26.48
CA GLN A 145 -25.83 -44.21 27.85
C GLN A 145 -25.64 -42.74 28.21
N LYS A 146 -26.75 -41.99 28.15
CA LYS A 146 -26.88 -40.60 28.55
C LYS A 146 -26.59 -40.50 30.06
N GLY A 147 -25.55 -39.77 30.47
CA GLY A 147 -25.39 -39.38 31.87
C GLY A 147 -23.95 -39.28 32.40
N ARG A 148 -23.02 -40.17 32.00
CA ARG A 148 -21.67 -40.23 32.60
C ARG A 148 -20.55 -39.54 31.80
N ARG A 149 -20.87 -38.73 30.78
CA ARG A 149 -19.87 -38.15 29.86
C ARG A 149 -18.98 -37.04 30.44
N ARG A 150 -19.33 -36.37 31.53
CA ARG A 150 -18.51 -35.23 32.01
C ARG A 150 -17.22 -35.60 32.74
N ARG A 151 -17.15 -36.76 33.41
CA ARG A 151 -15.99 -37.08 34.28
C ARG A 151 -14.85 -37.84 33.60
N LYS A 152 -15.07 -38.50 32.45
CA LYS A 152 -14.02 -39.27 31.76
C LYS A 152 -13.27 -38.52 30.65
N ALA A 153 -13.84 -37.46 30.07
CA ALA A 153 -13.13 -36.63 29.09
C ALA A 153 -12.01 -35.79 29.74
N ILE A 154 -12.17 -35.44 31.02
CA ILE A 154 -11.15 -34.73 31.82
C ILE A 154 -9.89 -35.60 32.04
N LYS A 155 -10.00 -36.93 31.98
CA LYS A 155 -8.88 -37.85 32.19
C LYS A 155 -7.89 -37.94 31.01
N TYR A 156 -8.21 -37.36 29.84
CA TYR A 156 -7.37 -37.47 28.63
C TYR A 156 -6.99 -36.12 27.99
N GLY A 157 -7.22 -34.99 28.67
CA GLY A 157 -6.65 -33.69 28.26
C GLY A 157 -7.12 -33.11 26.92
N VAL A 158 -8.14 -33.67 26.25
CA VAL A 158 -8.65 -33.12 24.99
C VAL A 158 -9.83 -32.18 25.28
N PRO A 159 -9.70 -30.86 25.05
CA PRO A 159 -10.85 -29.97 25.16
C PRO A 159 -11.88 -30.32 24.08
N VAL A 160 -13.10 -30.65 24.52
CA VAL A 160 -14.25 -30.98 23.63
C VAL A 160 -14.84 -29.71 22.99
N SER A 161 -14.43 -28.53 23.48
CA SER A 161 -14.88 -27.22 23.01
C SER A 161 -13.70 -26.42 22.49
N LEU A 162 -13.84 -25.86 21.29
CA LEU A 162 -12.89 -24.91 20.73
C LEU A 162 -12.85 -23.64 21.59
N SER A 163 -11.66 -23.07 21.77
CA SER A 163 -11.51 -21.73 22.32
C SER A 163 -12.22 -20.69 21.45
N THR A 164 -12.41 -19.47 21.97
CA THR A 164 -13.01 -18.37 21.22
C THR A 164 -12.24 -18.05 19.93
N ASN A 165 -10.91 -18.06 19.98
CA ASN A 165 -10.05 -17.79 18.82
C ASN A 165 -10.09 -18.93 17.80
N GLU A 166 -10.02 -20.18 18.23
CA GLU A 166 -10.13 -21.34 17.33
C GLU A 166 -11.52 -21.44 16.70
N SER A 167 -12.56 -21.10 17.47
CA SER A 167 -13.92 -21.01 16.96
C SER A 167 -14.03 -19.94 15.89
N LEU A 168 -13.49 -18.74 16.13
CA LEU A 168 -13.53 -17.65 15.16
C LEU A 168 -12.81 -18.04 13.87
N LYS A 169 -11.61 -18.62 14.00
CA LYS A 169 -10.78 -19.07 12.86
C LYS A 169 -11.48 -20.14 12.03
N LEU A 170 -12.10 -21.14 12.64
CA LEU A 170 -12.83 -22.18 11.92
C LEU A 170 -14.13 -21.66 11.30
N LEU A 171 -14.81 -20.72 11.95
CA LEU A 171 -16.01 -20.10 11.40
C LEU A 171 -15.68 -19.26 10.15
N THR A 172 -14.59 -18.50 10.17
CA THR A 172 -14.17 -17.67 9.03
C THR A 172 -13.60 -18.52 7.89
N GLN A 173 -12.61 -19.39 8.17
CA GLN A 173 -11.97 -20.22 7.15
C GLN A 173 -12.93 -21.27 6.57
N GLY A 174 -13.80 -21.83 7.40
CA GLY A 174 -14.81 -22.79 6.96
C GLY A 174 -16.03 -22.15 6.28
N ARG A 175 -16.08 -20.81 6.17
CA ARG A 175 -17.23 -20.03 5.68
C ARG A 175 -18.55 -20.46 6.33
N ILE A 176 -18.50 -20.76 7.63
CA ILE A 176 -19.62 -21.29 8.41
C ILE A 176 -20.46 -20.11 8.91
N ASN A 177 -21.66 -19.96 8.38
CA ASN A 177 -22.58 -18.92 8.82
C ASN A 177 -23.17 -19.21 10.21
N GLN A 178 -23.82 -18.21 10.82
CA GLN A 178 -24.40 -18.36 12.17
C GLN A 178 -25.43 -19.50 12.26
N ARG A 179 -26.23 -19.71 11.20
CA ARG A 179 -27.23 -20.79 11.17
C ARG A 179 -26.55 -22.16 11.19
N GLN A 180 -25.53 -22.37 10.37
CA GLN A 180 -24.74 -23.60 10.34
C GLN A 180 -24.03 -23.82 11.68
N ARG A 181 -23.46 -22.78 12.28
CA ARG A 181 -22.89 -22.84 13.63
C ARG A 181 -23.91 -23.32 14.67
N ARG A 182 -25.12 -22.76 14.66
CA ARG A 182 -26.21 -23.17 15.58
C ARG A 182 -26.59 -24.63 15.39
N LEU A 183 -26.67 -25.08 14.14
CA LEU A 183 -26.94 -26.49 13.82
C LEU A 183 -25.82 -27.42 14.31
N ILE A 184 -24.55 -27.04 14.09
CA ILE A 184 -23.39 -27.80 14.58
C ILE A 184 -23.38 -27.84 16.11
N ASN A 185 -23.63 -26.71 16.79
CA ASN A 185 -23.72 -26.66 18.24
C ASN A 185 -24.96 -27.39 18.79
N LYS A 186 -26.04 -27.53 18.01
CA LYS A 186 -27.20 -28.36 18.37
C LYS A 186 -26.86 -29.85 18.29
N ALA A 187 -26.10 -30.27 17.28
CA ALA A 187 -25.65 -31.64 17.10
C ALA A 187 -24.50 -32.03 18.07
N SER A 188 -23.60 -31.08 18.34
CA SER A 188 -22.46 -31.22 19.25
C SER A 188 -22.40 -30.02 20.20
N PRO A 189 -23.11 -30.07 21.35
CA PRO A 189 -23.16 -28.97 22.31
C PRO A 189 -21.77 -28.50 22.74
N LYS A 190 -21.53 -27.19 22.61
CA LYS A 190 -20.27 -26.51 22.93
C LYS A 190 -19.09 -26.85 22.01
N PHE A 191 -19.31 -27.38 20.80
CA PHE A 191 -18.23 -27.57 19.84
C PHE A 191 -17.53 -26.23 19.53
N PHE A 192 -18.31 -25.22 19.13
CA PHE A 192 -17.85 -23.83 19.09
C PHE A 192 -18.10 -23.14 20.43
N ALA A 193 -17.27 -22.13 20.74
CA ALA A 193 -17.50 -21.17 21.80
C ALA A 193 -18.89 -20.49 21.68
N SER A 194 -19.33 -19.78 22.72
CA SER A 194 -20.66 -19.13 22.71
C SER A 194 -20.73 -17.99 21.68
N GLU A 195 -21.92 -17.72 21.12
CA GLU A 195 -22.12 -16.63 20.15
C GLU A 195 -21.66 -15.29 20.73
N HIS A 196 -22.06 -15.01 21.98
CA HIS A 196 -21.63 -13.83 22.71
C HIS A 196 -20.10 -13.71 22.78
N SER A 197 -19.39 -14.76 23.21
CA SER A 197 -17.92 -14.70 23.33
C SER A 197 -17.22 -14.43 22.00
N THR A 198 -17.65 -15.09 20.92
CA THR A 198 -17.09 -14.85 19.58
C THR A 198 -17.46 -13.48 19.03
N HIS A 199 -18.65 -12.97 19.34
CA HIS A 199 -19.07 -11.63 18.93
C HIS A 199 -18.25 -10.56 19.64
N THR A 200 -18.09 -10.67 20.96
CA THR A 200 -17.24 -9.78 21.76
C THR A 200 -15.79 -9.81 21.28
N ARG A 201 -15.25 -11.00 20.96
CA ARG A 201 -13.89 -11.12 20.41
C ARG A 201 -13.79 -10.50 19.02
N LYS A 202 -14.77 -10.71 18.15
CA LYS A 202 -14.84 -10.07 16.82
C LYS A 202 -14.89 -8.55 16.97
N LYS A 203 -15.72 -8.03 17.87
CA LYS A 203 -15.83 -6.60 18.17
C LYS A 203 -14.49 -6.03 18.63
N ARG A 204 -13.81 -6.67 19.58
CA ARG A 204 -12.46 -6.26 20.02
C ARG A 204 -11.45 -6.24 18.88
N ILE A 205 -11.42 -7.27 18.03
CA ILE A 205 -10.52 -7.26 16.86
C ILE A 205 -10.81 -6.07 15.93
N LEU A 206 -12.09 -5.75 15.72
CA LEU A 206 -12.49 -4.61 14.90
C LEU A 206 -12.20 -3.26 15.59
N GLU A 207 -12.35 -3.17 16.91
CA GLU A 207 -11.95 -2.02 17.74
C GLU A 207 -10.43 -1.81 17.68
N ASP A 208 -9.64 -2.89 17.76
CA ASP A 208 -8.17 -2.87 17.68
C ASP A 208 -7.67 -2.44 16.28
N ILE A 209 -8.39 -2.82 15.21
CA ILE A 209 -8.14 -2.35 13.83
C ILE A 209 -8.75 -0.95 13.59
N SER A 210 -9.42 -0.38 14.60
CA SER A 210 -10.01 0.96 14.54
C SER A 210 -11.10 1.10 13.47
N TRP A 211 -11.92 0.06 13.25
CA TRP A 211 -13.13 0.19 12.41
C TRP A 211 -14.14 1.20 12.97
N ASP A 212 -14.16 1.37 14.29
CA ASP A 212 -15.01 2.38 14.96
C ASP A 212 -14.42 3.81 14.84
N SER A 213 -13.15 3.93 14.44
CA SER A 213 -12.47 5.20 14.12
C SER A 213 -12.15 5.32 12.62
N ALA A 214 -12.78 4.48 11.78
CA ALA A 214 -12.70 4.62 10.34
C ALA A 214 -13.20 6.00 9.94
N ALA A 215 -12.47 6.68 9.05
CA ALA A 215 -12.93 7.94 8.50
C ALA A 215 -14.19 7.68 7.66
N GLU A 216 -15.22 8.50 7.84
CA GLU A 216 -16.36 8.52 6.93
C GLU A 216 -16.14 9.59 5.88
N ILE A 217 -16.10 9.18 4.61
CA ILE A 217 -16.01 10.08 3.47
C ILE A 217 -17.24 9.91 2.59
N GLU A 218 -17.50 10.89 1.72
CA GLU A 218 -18.60 10.85 0.76
C GLU A 218 -18.08 10.58 -0.66
N ILE A 219 -18.59 9.50 -1.25
CA ILE A 219 -18.31 9.06 -2.62
C ILE A 219 -19.63 8.92 -3.36
N ASP A 220 -19.79 9.68 -4.45
CA ASP A 220 -21.00 9.66 -5.28
C ASP A 220 -22.33 9.77 -4.49
N GLY A 221 -22.32 10.51 -3.37
CA GLY A 221 -23.48 10.70 -2.47
C GLY A 221 -23.67 9.60 -1.41
N GLU A 222 -22.83 8.56 -1.41
CA GLU A 222 -22.84 7.50 -0.40
C GLU A 222 -21.73 7.71 0.64
N LYS A 223 -22.07 7.43 1.91
CA LYS A 223 -21.08 7.40 3.00
C LYS A 223 -20.27 6.13 2.94
N VAL A 224 -18.95 6.28 2.85
CA VAL A 224 -17.99 5.19 2.76
C VAL A 224 -17.08 5.23 3.96
N LYS A 225 -16.93 4.07 4.62
CA LYS A 225 -15.98 3.89 5.70
C LYS A 225 -14.61 3.53 5.15
N VAL A 226 -13.60 4.27 5.60
CA VAL A 226 -12.21 4.09 5.20
C VAL A 226 -11.36 3.80 6.43
N ILE A 227 -10.66 2.67 6.40
CA ILE A 227 -9.78 2.23 7.48
C ILE A 227 -8.43 2.93 7.33
N SER A 228 -7.87 3.38 8.46
CA SER A 228 -6.51 3.90 8.53
C SER A 228 -5.50 2.80 8.16
N PHE A 229 -4.73 3.05 7.11
CA PHE A 229 -3.68 2.15 6.64
C PHE A 229 -2.64 1.87 7.73
N ALA A 230 -2.17 2.91 8.41
CA ALA A 230 -1.15 2.79 9.45
C ALA A 230 -1.59 1.86 10.58
N LYS A 231 -2.83 2.03 11.06
CA LYS A 231 -3.39 1.18 12.12
C LYS A 231 -3.57 -0.26 11.65
N ALA A 232 -4.05 -0.47 10.43
CA ALA A 232 -4.20 -1.81 9.85
C ALA A 232 -2.84 -2.53 9.73
N VAL A 233 -1.80 -1.82 9.30
CA VAL A 233 -0.42 -2.33 9.24
C VAL A 233 0.09 -2.69 10.62
N LEU A 234 0.05 -1.76 11.59
CA LEU A 234 0.55 -2.00 12.96
C LEU A 234 -0.13 -3.21 13.58
N TRP A 235 -1.46 -3.30 13.46
CA TRP A 235 -2.22 -4.45 13.95
C TRP A 235 -1.73 -5.75 13.29
N ARG A 236 -1.52 -5.75 11.98
CA ARG A 236 -1.08 -6.95 11.26
C ARG A 236 0.34 -7.36 11.64
N LEU A 237 1.27 -6.41 11.76
CA LEU A 237 2.65 -6.66 12.19
C LEU A 237 2.69 -7.26 13.60
N GLN A 238 1.85 -6.74 14.52
CA GLN A 238 1.73 -7.28 15.89
C GLN A 238 1.23 -8.73 15.89
N ASN A 239 0.24 -9.04 15.05
CA ASN A 239 -0.37 -10.37 15.01
C ASN A 239 0.46 -11.43 14.27
N ILE A 240 1.29 -11.04 13.30
CA ILE A 240 2.23 -11.99 12.67
C ILE A 240 3.51 -12.13 13.52
N GLY A 241 3.78 -11.19 14.43
CA GLY A 241 5.03 -11.15 15.20
C GLY A 241 6.21 -10.65 14.34
N ILE A 242 5.93 -9.80 13.35
CA ILE A 242 6.90 -9.33 12.34
C ILE A 242 7.89 -8.28 12.88
N PHE A 243 7.68 -7.76 14.10
CA PHE A 243 8.63 -6.81 14.70
C PHE A 243 10.07 -7.34 14.87
N ASN A 244 10.32 -8.62 14.55
CA ASN A 244 11.63 -9.26 14.52
C ASN A 244 12.08 -9.75 13.12
N LEU A 245 11.56 -9.22 12.01
CA LEU A 245 12.09 -9.58 10.68
C LEU A 245 13.44 -8.91 10.41
N PRO A 246 14.43 -9.64 9.86
CA PRO A 246 15.70 -9.06 9.41
C PRO A 246 15.56 -8.21 8.13
N GLU A 247 14.40 -8.28 7.46
CA GLU A 247 14.12 -7.59 6.19
C GLU A 247 13.00 -6.56 6.36
N VAL A 248 13.11 -5.46 5.61
CA VAL A 248 12.09 -4.40 5.54
C VAL A 248 10.79 -4.99 4.97
N PRO A 249 9.64 -4.87 5.67
CA PRO A 249 8.39 -5.38 5.16
C PRO A 249 7.94 -4.65 3.89
N GLN A 250 7.60 -5.43 2.86
CA GLN A 250 7.06 -4.94 1.60
C GLN A 250 5.53 -4.93 1.62
N VAL A 251 4.95 -3.79 1.26
CA VAL A 251 3.51 -3.56 1.19
C VAL A 251 3.10 -3.18 -0.22
N THR A 252 2.17 -3.92 -0.80
CA THR A 252 1.58 -3.59 -2.10
C THR A 252 0.16 -3.08 -1.93
N PHE A 253 -0.11 -1.90 -2.48
CA PHE A 253 -1.47 -1.39 -2.65
C PHE A 253 -2.10 -1.94 -3.93
N GLY A 254 -3.40 -2.20 -3.88
CA GLY A 254 -4.16 -2.61 -5.05
C GLY A 254 -5.63 -2.21 -4.97
N GLY A 255 -6.23 -2.08 -6.14
CA GLY A 255 -7.64 -1.83 -6.30
C GLY A 255 -8.22 -2.66 -7.44
N ASP A 256 -9.48 -3.07 -7.30
CA ASP A 256 -10.22 -3.76 -8.34
C ASP A 256 -11.69 -3.36 -8.33
N SER A 257 -12.27 -3.22 -9.53
CA SER A 257 -13.69 -2.96 -9.70
C SER A 257 -14.42 -4.22 -10.17
N GLY A 258 -15.47 -4.61 -9.44
CA GLY A 258 -16.28 -5.78 -9.73
C GLY A 258 -17.73 -5.54 -9.38
N ASN A 259 -18.65 -5.90 -10.27
CA ASN A 259 -20.11 -5.82 -10.04
C ASN A 259 -20.61 -4.46 -9.53
N GLY A 260 -20.03 -3.35 -10.03
CA GLY A 260 -20.41 -1.98 -9.63
C GLY A 260 -19.88 -1.55 -8.26
N THR A 261 -18.97 -2.32 -7.66
CA THR A 261 -18.26 -1.99 -6.43
C THR A 261 -16.77 -1.89 -6.70
N PHE A 262 -16.10 -0.96 -6.03
CA PHE A 262 -14.65 -0.85 -6.03
C PHE A 262 -14.10 -1.23 -4.66
N ASN A 263 -13.09 -2.08 -4.65
CA ASN A 263 -12.38 -2.51 -3.45
C ASN A 263 -10.96 -1.96 -3.48
N PHE A 264 -10.54 -1.31 -2.39
CA PHE A 264 -9.19 -0.80 -2.21
C PHE A 264 -8.56 -1.43 -0.97
N GLY A 265 -7.30 -1.83 -1.08
CA GLY A 265 -6.61 -2.47 0.03
C GLY A 265 -5.12 -2.64 -0.22
N PHE A 266 -4.49 -3.42 0.66
CA PHE A 266 -3.07 -3.73 0.57
C PHE A 266 -2.78 -5.17 1.02
N TYR A 267 -1.61 -5.68 0.68
CA TYR A 267 -1.13 -6.97 1.17
C TYR A 267 0.39 -6.92 1.38
N PHE A 268 0.92 -7.88 2.16
CA PHE A 268 2.36 -7.99 2.43
C PHE A 268 3.03 -8.97 1.46
N ASN A 269 4.10 -8.58 0.78
CA ASN A 269 4.77 -9.44 -0.20
C ASN A 269 5.68 -10.49 0.44
N ASN A 270 6.32 -10.17 1.56
CA ASN A 270 7.36 -11.02 2.16
C ASN A 270 6.79 -12.11 3.07
N LEU A 271 5.51 -12.46 2.89
CA LEU A 271 4.86 -13.55 3.60
C LEU A 271 4.83 -14.81 2.73
N LYS A 272 4.93 -15.99 3.36
CA LYS A 272 4.94 -17.32 2.69
C LYS A 272 3.76 -17.57 1.72
N SER A 273 2.72 -16.75 1.78
CA SER A 273 1.54 -16.80 0.91
C SER A 273 1.06 -15.39 0.59
N SER A 274 1.92 -14.61 -0.08
CA SER A 274 1.72 -13.19 -0.37
C SER A 274 0.43 -12.88 -1.16
N LEU A 275 0.03 -13.78 -2.07
CA LEU A 275 -1.15 -13.64 -2.92
C LEU A 275 -2.39 -14.40 -2.41
N ALA A 276 -2.37 -14.95 -1.20
CA ALA A 276 -3.55 -15.60 -0.64
C ALA A 276 -4.60 -14.56 -0.22
N ASP A 277 -5.90 -14.87 -0.39
CA ASP A 277 -7.01 -14.01 0.05
C ASP A 277 -6.88 -13.59 1.52
N ASP A 278 -6.34 -14.47 2.37
CA ASP A 278 -6.11 -14.24 3.81
C ASP A 278 -5.01 -13.19 4.10
N ASN A 279 -4.31 -12.70 3.06
CA ASN A 279 -3.29 -11.67 3.15
C ASN A 279 -3.75 -10.29 2.64
N PHE A 280 -4.89 -10.22 1.95
CA PHE A 280 -5.43 -8.96 1.47
C PHE A 280 -6.21 -8.22 2.58
N PHE A 281 -5.74 -7.03 2.93
CA PHE A 281 -6.38 -6.13 3.86
C PHE A 281 -7.20 -5.10 3.10
N LEU A 282 -8.52 -5.27 3.16
CA LEU A 282 -9.47 -4.32 2.62
C LEU A 282 -9.48 -3.04 3.48
N LEU A 283 -9.16 -1.90 2.87
CA LEU A 283 -9.20 -0.58 3.52
C LEU A 283 -10.52 0.13 3.28
N ALA A 284 -11.09 -0.02 2.08
CA ALA A 284 -12.38 0.56 1.73
C ALA A 284 -13.08 -0.24 0.63
N THR A 285 -14.41 -0.25 0.68
CA THR A 285 -15.28 -0.70 -0.40
C THR A 285 -16.36 0.35 -0.62
N PHE A 286 -16.61 0.72 -1.86
CA PHE A 286 -17.69 1.63 -2.21
C PHE A 286 -18.38 1.24 -3.50
N LYS A 287 -19.64 1.65 -3.65
CA LYS A 287 -20.33 1.65 -4.94
C LYS A 287 -20.05 2.97 -5.62
N GLY A 288 -19.67 2.92 -6.88
CA GLY A 288 -19.31 4.12 -7.61
C GLY A 288 -18.38 3.83 -8.76
N SER A 289 -18.08 4.87 -9.51
CA SER A 289 -17.15 4.76 -10.62
C SER A 289 -15.71 4.64 -10.11
N GLU A 290 -14.92 3.80 -10.78
CA GLU A 290 -13.47 3.76 -10.65
C GLU A 290 -12.89 5.02 -11.35
N SER A 291 -12.99 6.16 -10.67
CA SER A 291 -12.53 7.47 -11.12
C SER A 291 -11.34 7.94 -10.28
N TYR A 292 -10.56 8.86 -10.85
CA TYR A 292 -9.42 9.45 -10.15
C TYR A 292 -9.86 10.11 -8.84
N GLU A 293 -10.95 10.87 -8.87
CA GLU A 293 -11.46 11.63 -7.73
C GLU A 293 -11.90 10.70 -6.60
N ASN A 294 -12.59 9.61 -6.92
CA ASN A 294 -13.06 8.64 -5.91
C ASN A 294 -11.91 7.85 -5.30
N ILE A 295 -10.97 7.36 -6.13
CA ILE A 295 -9.78 6.65 -5.65
C ILE A 295 -8.93 7.58 -4.79
N LYS A 296 -8.70 8.82 -5.24
CA LYS A 296 -7.89 9.79 -4.49
C LYS A 296 -8.50 10.09 -3.13
N LYS A 297 -9.82 10.31 -3.02
CA LYS A 297 -10.48 10.52 -1.72
C LYS A 297 -10.26 9.35 -0.77
N VAL A 298 -10.41 8.11 -1.25
CA VAL A 298 -10.19 6.90 -0.44
C VAL A 298 -8.73 6.79 0.00
N VAL A 299 -7.78 6.99 -0.92
CA VAL A 299 -6.35 6.88 -0.63
C VAL A 299 -5.93 7.97 0.36
N ASP A 300 -6.31 9.22 0.13
CA ASP A 300 -6.00 10.34 1.02
C ASP A 300 -6.53 10.06 2.43
N ALA A 301 -7.79 9.62 2.56
CA ALA A 301 -8.39 9.26 3.84
C ALA A 301 -7.73 8.03 4.50
N SER A 302 -7.28 7.05 3.72
CA SER A 302 -6.59 5.86 4.23
C SER A 302 -5.18 6.18 4.75
N LEU A 303 -4.50 7.12 4.10
CA LEU A 303 -3.10 7.45 4.34
C LEU A 303 -2.88 8.67 5.25
N LEU A 304 -3.95 9.28 5.80
CA LEU A 304 -3.86 10.42 6.73
C LEU A 304 -2.85 10.20 7.86
N ASP A 305 -2.80 8.98 8.39
CA ASP A 305 -1.99 8.62 9.54
C ASP A 305 -0.70 7.88 9.15
N ILE A 306 -0.26 7.93 7.88
CA ILE A 306 0.90 7.15 7.42
C ILE A 306 2.18 7.48 8.22
N ASP A 307 2.31 8.72 8.71
CA ASP A 307 3.42 9.17 9.54
C ASP A 307 3.52 8.43 10.89
N LEU A 308 2.40 7.89 11.40
CA LEU A 308 2.43 7.03 12.59
C LEU A 308 3.34 5.82 12.37
N LEU A 309 3.46 5.30 11.14
CA LEU A 309 4.35 4.17 10.89
C LEU A 309 5.82 4.57 11.13
N ASN A 310 6.21 5.76 10.70
CA ASN A 310 7.55 6.30 10.93
C ASN A 310 7.81 6.53 12.42
N GLU A 311 6.83 7.06 13.17
CA GLU A 311 6.94 7.25 14.63
C GLU A 311 7.19 5.93 15.39
N TYR A 312 6.56 4.85 14.94
CA TYR A 312 6.75 3.50 15.49
C TYR A 312 7.99 2.78 14.90
N GLY A 313 8.82 3.47 14.11
CA GLY A 313 10.02 2.91 13.50
C GLY A 313 9.74 1.84 12.43
N CYS A 314 8.51 1.80 11.91
CA CYS A 314 8.12 0.88 10.85
C CYS A 314 8.56 1.44 9.49
N LEU A 315 9.74 1.03 9.05
CA LEU A 315 10.17 1.25 7.66
C LEU A 315 9.46 0.24 6.76
N LEU A 316 8.79 0.72 5.72
CA LEU A 316 8.07 -0.11 4.76
C LEU A 316 8.52 0.25 3.35
N GLU A 317 8.56 -0.77 2.49
CA GLU A 317 8.74 -0.60 1.06
C GLU A 317 7.39 -0.72 0.36
N TYR A 318 7.04 0.28 -0.45
CA TYR A 318 5.72 0.38 -1.07
C TYR A 318 5.75 -0.01 -2.54
N PHE A 319 4.73 -0.76 -2.95
CA PHE A 319 4.49 -1.20 -4.32
C PHE A 319 3.05 -0.91 -4.72
N LEU A 320 2.81 -0.81 -6.03
CA LEU A 320 1.48 -0.61 -6.59
C LEU A 320 1.17 -1.71 -7.61
N VAL A 321 0.00 -2.34 -7.47
CA VAL A 321 -0.51 -3.34 -8.41
C VAL A 321 -1.97 -3.06 -8.77
N GLY A 322 -2.38 -3.54 -9.93
CA GLY A 322 -3.77 -3.53 -10.39
C GLY A 322 -3.80 -3.72 -11.90
N ASP A 323 -4.98 -3.75 -12.49
CA ASP A 323 -5.08 -3.79 -13.94
C ASP A 323 -4.52 -2.49 -14.58
N LEU A 324 -4.36 -2.47 -15.91
CA LEU A 324 -3.80 -1.30 -16.60
C LEU A 324 -4.67 -0.04 -16.44
N LYS A 325 -5.98 -0.20 -16.21
CA LYS A 325 -6.91 0.91 -16.04
C LYS A 325 -6.68 1.57 -14.68
N PHE A 326 -6.68 0.79 -13.61
CA PHE A 326 -6.39 1.24 -12.26
C PHE A 326 -5.02 1.91 -12.18
N LEU A 327 -3.98 1.26 -12.72
CA LEU A 327 -2.62 1.81 -12.72
C LEU A 327 -2.53 3.13 -13.50
N SER A 328 -3.22 3.23 -14.64
CA SER A 328 -3.28 4.48 -15.41
C SER A 328 -3.94 5.60 -14.60
N ILE A 329 -5.03 5.30 -13.89
CA ILE A 329 -5.72 6.28 -13.04
C ILE A 329 -4.81 6.72 -11.89
N CYS A 330 -4.17 5.78 -11.20
CA CYS A 330 -3.25 6.09 -10.11
C CYS A 330 -2.04 6.92 -10.54
N LEU A 331 -1.61 6.81 -11.80
CA LEU A 331 -0.56 7.63 -12.38
C LEU A 331 -1.07 8.94 -13.02
N GLY A 332 -2.37 9.19 -12.99
CA GLY A 332 -2.97 10.39 -13.56
C GLY A 332 -2.99 10.42 -15.10
N LEU A 333 -2.93 9.26 -15.76
CA LEU A 333 -2.91 9.11 -17.22
C LEU A 333 -4.32 8.97 -17.82
N GLN A 334 -4.48 9.32 -19.10
CA GLN A 334 -5.76 9.16 -19.85
C GLN A 334 -6.19 7.70 -20.09
N GLY A 335 -5.32 6.72 -19.79
CA GLY A 335 -5.59 5.29 -19.96
C GLY A 335 -5.19 4.72 -21.32
N CYS A 336 -5.56 3.45 -21.53
CA CYS A 336 -5.07 2.60 -22.63
C CYS A 336 -5.49 3.05 -24.03
N SER A 337 -6.54 3.86 -24.16
CA SER A 337 -7.03 4.36 -25.45
C SER A 337 -6.31 5.62 -25.94
N SER A 338 -5.46 6.21 -25.09
CA SER A 338 -4.80 7.49 -25.32
C SER A 338 -3.67 7.42 -26.36
N THR A 339 -3.10 8.58 -26.71
CA THR A 339 -2.00 8.65 -27.67
C THR A 339 -0.74 8.01 -27.11
N TYR A 340 -0.45 8.27 -25.83
CA TYR A 340 0.65 7.66 -25.09
C TYR A 340 0.08 6.68 -24.05
N PHE A 341 -0.18 5.46 -24.50
CA PHE A 341 -0.97 4.47 -23.75
C PHE A 341 -0.15 3.70 -22.71
N CYS A 342 1.17 3.59 -22.89
CA CYS A 342 2.03 2.83 -21.99
C CYS A 342 2.29 3.61 -20.70
N ILE A 343 2.20 2.93 -19.56
CA ILE A 343 2.46 3.52 -18.25
C ILE A 343 3.95 3.54 -17.88
N TRP A 344 4.79 2.79 -18.58
CA TRP A 344 6.25 2.74 -18.34
C TRP A 344 7.08 3.51 -19.35
N CYS A 345 6.56 3.78 -20.54
CA CYS A 345 7.29 4.45 -21.60
C CYS A 345 6.42 5.42 -22.41
N LEU A 346 7.06 6.20 -23.29
CA LEU A 346 6.44 7.21 -24.14
C LEU A 346 6.02 6.67 -25.52
N ALA A 347 5.64 5.39 -25.58
CA ALA A 347 5.23 4.76 -26.83
C ALA A 347 3.93 5.39 -27.35
N LYS A 348 3.93 5.78 -28.62
CA LYS A 348 2.75 6.33 -29.30
C LYS A 348 1.94 5.20 -29.90
N LYS A 349 0.61 5.28 -29.78
CA LYS A 349 -0.32 4.32 -30.40
C LYS A 349 -0.15 4.22 -31.92
N SER A 350 0.27 5.29 -32.59
CA SER A 350 0.53 5.31 -34.03
C SER A 350 1.85 4.61 -34.43
N CYS A 351 2.79 4.46 -33.50
CA CYS A 351 4.06 3.77 -33.74
C CYS A 351 4.48 3.00 -32.47
N PRO A 352 3.79 1.88 -32.15
CA PRO A 352 4.00 1.16 -30.90
C PRO A 352 5.31 0.37 -30.86
N MET A 353 6.01 0.24 -31.98
CA MET A 353 7.24 -0.55 -32.13
C MET A 353 8.54 0.26 -32.00
N GLU A 354 8.48 1.60 -31.98
CA GLU A 354 9.67 2.40 -31.71
C GLU A 354 10.00 2.34 -30.22
N ILE A 355 11.27 2.07 -29.90
CA ILE A 355 11.78 2.16 -28.53
C ILE A 355 11.64 3.62 -28.11
N SER A 356 10.62 3.89 -27.32
CA SER A 356 10.36 5.21 -26.75
C SER A 356 11.04 5.33 -25.39
N ASP A 357 11.38 6.56 -25.01
CA ASP A 357 11.92 6.87 -23.69
C ASP A 357 11.05 6.33 -22.56
N LEU A 358 11.70 5.98 -21.44
CA LEU A 358 11.03 5.56 -20.23
C LEU A 358 10.34 6.76 -19.55
N ARG A 359 9.27 6.48 -18.81
CA ARG A 359 8.65 7.47 -17.94
C ARG A 359 9.37 7.49 -16.60
N PHE A 360 9.68 8.69 -16.13
CA PHE A 360 10.14 8.93 -14.76
C PHE A 360 9.02 9.53 -13.92
N LEU A 361 9.02 9.23 -12.61
CA LEU A 361 7.98 9.73 -11.70
C LEU A 361 7.97 11.26 -11.64
N ASP A 362 9.15 11.89 -11.63
CA ASP A 362 9.29 13.35 -11.59
C ASP A 362 8.67 14.02 -12.82
N ASP A 363 8.80 13.41 -14.00
CA ASP A 363 8.16 13.91 -15.22
C ASP A 363 6.63 13.83 -15.12
N ILE A 364 6.12 12.73 -14.56
CA ILE A 364 4.68 12.54 -14.34
C ILE A 364 4.15 13.56 -13.33
N LEU A 365 4.87 13.78 -12.23
CA LEU A 365 4.53 14.76 -11.20
C LEU A 365 4.49 16.18 -11.80
N ASN A 366 5.55 16.59 -12.48
CA ASN A 366 5.67 17.92 -13.07
C ASN A 366 4.60 18.19 -14.13
N ALA A 367 4.35 17.23 -15.03
CA ALA A 367 3.31 17.35 -16.04
C ALA A 367 1.91 17.31 -15.41
N GLY A 368 1.71 16.49 -14.37
CA GLY A 368 0.46 16.38 -13.63
C GLY A 368 0.07 17.67 -12.93
N GLU A 369 1.02 18.36 -12.29
CA GLU A 369 0.76 19.67 -11.67
C GLU A 369 0.42 20.74 -12.71
N LYS A 370 1.12 20.77 -13.85
CA LYS A 370 0.76 21.65 -14.98
C LYS A 370 -0.65 21.35 -15.50
N ALA A 371 -1.00 20.07 -15.61
CA ALA A 371 -2.33 19.65 -16.04
C ALA A 371 -3.40 20.10 -15.03
N LYS A 372 -3.15 19.97 -13.72
CA LYS A 372 -4.05 20.46 -12.67
C LYS A 372 -4.29 21.96 -12.77
N THR A 373 -3.24 22.77 -12.95
CA THR A 373 -3.37 24.21 -13.19
C THR A 373 -4.20 24.48 -14.45
N LYS A 374 -3.92 23.76 -15.54
CA LYS A 374 -4.68 23.94 -16.78
C LYS A 374 -6.15 23.58 -16.63
N ALA A 375 -6.44 22.48 -15.93
CA ALA A 375 -7.80 22.05 -15.66
C ALA A 375 -8.58 23.07 -14.82
N ALA A 376 -7.92 23.79 -13.90
CA ALA A 376 -8.55 24.87 -13.14
C ALA A 376 -8.95 26.06 -14.02
N GLU A 377 -8.23 26.32 -15.12
CA GLU A 377 -8.55 27.40 -16.06
C GLU A 377 -9.72 27.05 -17.00
N VAL A 378 -9.75 25.82 -17.54
CA VAL A 378 -10.63 25.47 -18.66
C VAL A 378 -11.60 24.32 -18.38
N GLY A 379 -11.42 23.58 -17.28
CA GLY A 379 -12.16 22.37 -16.93
C GLY A 379 -11.60 21.09 -17.57
N TYR A 380 -11.77 19.95 -16.88
CA TYR A 380 -11.26 18.63 -17.32
C TYR A 380 -11.92 18.11 -18.60
N ASP A 381 -13.18 18.47 -18.87
CA ASP A 381 -13.91 17.97 -20.04
C ASP A 381 -13.65 18.78 -21.32
N ASN A 382 -12.96 19.91 -21.19
CA ASN A 382 -12.71 20.86 -22.26
C ASN A 382 -11.79 20.27 -23.34
N SER A 383 -12.07 20.58 -24.61
CA SER A 383 -11.27 20.13 -25.75
C SER A 383 -9.83 20.66 -25.70
N SER A 384 -9.63 21.88 -25.19
CA SER A 384 -8.30 22.47 -25.01
C SER A 384 -7.48 21.72 -23.95
N PHE A 385 -8.11 21.27 -22.86
CA PHE A 385 -7.47 20.42 -21.86
C PHE A 385 -7.11 19.04 -22.42
N LYS A 386 -8.04 18.41 -23.16
CA LYS A 386 -7.77 17.11 -23.82
C LYS A 386 -6.60 17.20 -24.79
N LYS A 387 -6.50 18.31 -25.55
CA LYS A 387 -5.36 18.59 -26.43
C LYS A 387 -4.06 18.79 -25.65
N PHE A 388 -4.10 19.59 -24.58
CA PHE A 388 -2.96 19.78 -23.69
C PHE A 388 -2.42 18.44 -23.17
N CYS A 389 -3.28 17.55 -22.68
CA CYS A 389 -2.86 16.26 -22.14
C CYS A 389 -2.23 15.38 -23.22
N LYS A 390 -2.77 15.40 -24.46
CA LYS A 390 -2.19 14.68 -25.59
C LYS A 390 -0.78 15.16 -25.93
N GLU A 391 -0.54 16.47 -25.86
CA GLU A 391 0.78 17.09 -26.07
C GLU A 391 1.74 16.82 -24.91
N ASN A 392 1.21 16.57 -23.70
CA ASN A 392 1.97 16.27 -22.49
C ASN A 392 1.89 14.78 -22.13
N HIS A 393 2.19 13.92 -23.09
CA HIS A 393 2.36 12.47 -22.88
C HIS A 393 1.17 11.75 -22.22
N SER A 394 -0.05 12.21 -22.51
CA SER A 394 -1.32 11.70 -21.99
C SER A 394 -1.47 11.78 -20.46
N ILE A 395 -0.73 12.68 -19.81
CA ILE A 395 -0.82 12.97 -18.38
C ILE A 395 -1.90 14.05 -18.18
N CYS A 396 -2.86 13.77 -17.30
CA CYS A 396 -4.00 14.63 -16.99
C CYS A 396 -4.00 15.14 -15.56
N ARG A 397 -3.37 14.41 -14.63
CA ARG A 397 -3.44 14.69 -13.21
C ARG A 397 -2.12 14.28 -12.54
N PRO A 398 -1.81 14.81 -11.35
CA PRO A 398 -0.73 14.28 -10.53
C PRO A 398 -0.98 12.79 -10.20
N PRO A 399 0.08 12.00 -9.95
CA PRO A 399 -0.09 10.63 -9.47
C PRO A 399 -0.68 10.63 -8.05
N ILE A 400 -1.57 9.67 -7.77
CA ILE A 400 -2.18 9.47 -6.45
C ILE A 400 -1.12 8.99 -5.44
N PHE A 401 -0.22 8.10 -5.88
CA PHE A 401 0.86 7.54 -5.07
C PHE A 401 2.21 8.17 -5.43
N ALA A 402 2.37 9.47 -5.15
CA ALA A 402 3.58 10.24 -5.48
C ALA A 402 4.86 9.75 -4.75
N PHE A 403 4.73 8.90 -3.73
CA PHE A 403 5.85 8.33 -2.97
C PHE A 403 6.27 6.93 -3.45
N ILE A 404 5.55 6.33 -4.41
CA ILE A 404 5.89 5.00 -4.96
C ILE A 404 6.71 5.20 -6.25
N PRO A 405 7.97 4.76 -6.30
CA PRO A 405 8.80 4.93 -7.50
C PRO A 405 8.27 4.09 -8.66
N MET A 406 8.56 4.52 -9.90
CA MET A 406 8.14 3.81 -11.12
C MET A 406 8.61 2.35 -11.16
N THR A 407 9.76 2.04 -10.55
CA THR A 407 10.31 0.69 -10.44
C THR A 407 9.46 -0.24 -9.55
N HIS A 408 8.61 0.32 -8.69
CA HIS A 408 7.75 -0.43 -7.77
C HIS A 408 6.29 -0.53 -8.28
N ILE A 409 6.05 -0.12 -9.52
CA ILE A 409 4.77 -0.31 -10.20
C ILE A 409 4.81 -1.65 -10.92
N VAL A 410 4.08 -2.61 -10.38
CA VAL A 410 4.12 -4.01 -10.80
C VAL A 410 3.28 -4.19 -12.07
N PRO A 411 3.86 -4.74 -13.17
CA PRO A 411 3.09 -5.03 -14.37
C PRO A 411 1.96 -6.04 -14.12
N PRO A 412 0.75 -5.84 -14.67
CA PRO A 412 -0.35 -6.78 -14.53
C PRO A 412 -0.18 -7.97 -15.47
N VAL A 413 0.77 -8.86 -15.14
CA VAL A 413 1.17 -10.02 -15.96
C VAL A 413 -0.03 -10.83 -16.45
N MET A 414 -1.00 -11.13 -15.57
CA MET A 414 -2.21 -11.87 -15.94
C MET A 414 -3.05 -11.15 -17.01
N HIS A 415 -3.23 -9.83 -16.89
CA HIS A 415 -3.99 -9.04 -17.87
C HIS A 415 -3.23 -8.92 -19.20
N ILE A 416 -1.90 -8.79 -19.15
CA ILE A 416 -1.04 -8.75 -20.34
C ILE A 416 -1.12 -10.08 -21.10
N ILE A 417 -0.98 -11.21 -20.40
CA ILE A 417 -1.07 -12.55 -21.00
C ILE A 417 -2.47 -12.75 -21.60
N THR A 418 -3.53 -12.45 -20.84
CA THR A 418 -4.91 -12.61 -21.33
C THR A 418 -5.18 -11.76 -22.57
N GLY A 419 -4.72 -10.51 -22.58
CA GLY A 419 -4.80 -9.63 -23.75
C GLY A 419 -4.04 -10.17 -24.96
N SER A 420 -2.84 -10.69 -24.74
CA SER A 420 -1.98 -11.27 -25.79
C SER A 420 -2.61 -12.52 -26.40
N VAL A 421 -3.12 -13.44 -25.57
CA VAL A 421 -3.82 -14.64 -26.02
C VAL A 421 -5.06 -14.29 -26.82
N ASN A 422 -5.88 -13.35 -26.33
CA ASN A 422 -7.07 -12.88 -27.04
C ASN A 422 -6.73 -12.27 -28.42
N TYR A 423 -5.61 -11.54 -28.51
CA TYR A 423 -5.15 -10.98 -29.77
C TYR A 423 -4.72 -12.06 -30.76
N VAL A 424 -3.94 -13.07 -30.31
CA VAL A 424 -3.54 -14.21 -31.14
C VAL A 424 -4.75 -14.99 -31.63
N LEU A 425 -5.74 -15.26 -30.76
CA LEU A 425 -6.98 -15.93 -31.15
C LEU A 425 -7.76 -15.15 -32.22
N LYS A 426 -7.84 -13.82 -32.11
CA LYS A 426 -8.45 -12.97 -33.15
C LYS A 426 -7.72 -13.05 -34.49
N LEU A 427 -6.38 -13.05 -34.47
CA LEU A 427 -5.59 -13.21 -35.69
C LEU A 427 -5.79 -14.59 -36.33
N ALA A 428 -5.87 -15.64 -35.52
CA ALA A 428 -6.13 -17.00 -36.00
C ALA A 428 -7.54 -17.12 -36.63
N ALA A 429 -8.56 -16.53 -36.00
CA ALA A 429 -9.92 -16.51 -36.53
C ALA A 429 -10.03 -15.73 -37.85
N ASN A 430 -9.35 -14.59 -37.95
CA ASN A 430 -9.36 -13.76 -39.17
C ASN A 430 -8.59 -14.38 -40.36
N LYS A 431 -7.76 -15.41 -40.15
CA LYS A 431 -7.10 -16.16 -41.23
C LYS A 431 -7.94 -17.33 -41.78
N GLN A 432 -9.11 -17.61 -41.18
CA GLN A 432 -10.04 -18.65 -41.63
C GLN A 432 -11.20 -18.10 -42.48
N MET A 433 -11.23 -16.78 -42.72
CA MET A 433 -12.02 -16.13 -43.78
C MET A 433 -11.08 -15.72 -44.91
#